data_AF-A0A0H1RDF4-F1
#
_entry.id   AF-A0A0H1RDF4-F1
#
_cell.length_a   1.000
_cell.length_b   1.000
_cell.length_c   1.000
_cell.angle_alpha   90.00
_cell.angle_beta   90.00
_cell.angle_gamma   90.00
#
_symmetry.space_group_name_H-M   'P 1'
#
loop_
_entity.id
_entity.type
_entity.pdbx_description
1 polymer ?
#
loop_
_entity_poly.entity_id
_entity_poly.type
_entity_poly.pdbx_seq_one_letter_code
_entity_poly.pdbx_strand_id
1 'polypeptide(L)'
;MPEQQALTPSNTGLPPSSATSQTVEALRRILVGHTIADVERHLILDTLTYCLGNRTHAARILGISIRTLRNKLNEYMEAGFPVPEPGQKPALAA
;
A
#
# COMPACT_ATOMS: atom_id res chain seq x y z
N MET A 1 21.56 -17.30 -42.32
CA MET A 1 21.97 -16.92 -40.95
C MET A 1 22.28 -15.43 -40.94
N PRO A 2 21.34 -14.54 -40.58
CA PRO A 2 21.67 -13.18 -40.20
C PRO A 2 21.80 -13.10 -38.67
N GLU A 3 22.93 -12.57 -38.20
CA GLU A 3 23.19 -12.25 -36.80
C GLU A 3 22.13 -11.29 -36.27
N GLN A 4 21.31 -11.74 -35.32
CA GLN A 4 20.43 -10.86 -34.56
C GLN A 4 21.24 -10.25 -33.42
N GLN A 5 21.55 -8.97 -33.57
CA GLN A 5 22.15 -8.09 -32.57
C GLN A 5 21.35 -8.16 -31.26
N ALA A 6 22.02 -8.62 -30.19
CA ALA A 6 21.47 -8.62 -28.85
C ALA A 6 21.28 -7.17 -28.37
N LEU A 7 20.03 -6.71 -28.34
CA LEU A 7 19.63 -5.53 -27.56
C LEU A 7 19.77 -5.87 -26.08
N THR A 8 20.93 -5.60 -25.50
CA THR A 8 21.05 -5.54 -24.03
C THR A 8 20.16 -4.42 -23.52
N PRO A 9 19.30 -4.64 -22.51
CA PRO A 9 18.57 -3.54 -21.90
C PRO A 9 19.59 -2.65 -21.19
N SER A 10 19.87 -1.47 -21.75
CA SER A 10 20.60 -0.40 -21.10
C SER A 10 19.78 0.08 -19.89
N ASN A 11 19.95 -0.62 -18.77
CA ASN A 11 19.52 -0.18 -17.45
C ASN A 11 20.40 0.99 -17.05
N THR A 12 20.04 2.20 -17.51
CA THR A 12 20.64 3.45 -17.04
C THR A 12 20.18 3.66 -15.60
N GLY A 13 20.81 2.93 -14.67
CA GLY A 13 20.61 3.06 -13.23
C GLY A 13 21.16 4.40 -12.78
N LEU A 14 20.37 5.45 -12.95
CA LEU A 14 20.66 6.74 -12.35
C LEU A 14 20.71 6.52 -10.83
N PRO A 15 21.81 6.87 -10.14
CA PRO A 15 21.85 6.73 -8.69
C PRO A 15 20.71 7.56 -8.10
N PRO A 16 19.97 7.03 -7.12
CA PRO A 16 18.96 7.82 -6.44
C PRO A 16 19.66 9.07 -5.89
N SER A 17 19.12 10.26 -6.21
CA SER A 17 19.57 11.50 -5.61
C SER A 17 19.63 11.34 -4.08
N SER A 18 20.57 12.00 -3.41
CA SER A 18 20.77 11.87 -1.96
C SER A 18 19.47 12.05 -1.17
N ALA A 19 18.56 12.90 -1.64
CA ALA A 19 17.21 13.08 -1.08
C ALA A 19 16.34 11.81 -1.20
N THR A 20 16.31 11.16 -2.37
CA THR A 20 15.60 9.89 -2.57
C THR A 20 16.17 8.80 -1.68
N SER A 21 17.50 8.71 -1.58
CA SER A 21 18.17 7.72 -0.74
C SER A 21 17.83 7.90 0.75
N GLN A 22 17.75 9.15 1.23
CA GLN A 22 17.34 9.47 2.60
C GLN A 22 15.89 9.08 2.87
N THR A 23 14.96 9.36 1.94
CA THR A 23 13.55 8.96 2.08
C THR A 23 13.40 7.44 2.15
N VAL A 24 14.08 6.69 1.28
CA VAL A 24 14.03 5.22 1.29
C VAL A 24 14.57 4.66 2.61
N GLU A 25 15.65 5.24 3.14
CA GLU A 25 16.21 4.85 4.44
C GLU A 25 15.25 5.15 5.60
N ALA A 26 14.55 6.29 5.57
CA ALA A 26 13.52 6.61 6.56
C ALA A 26 12.36 5.60 6.52
N LEU A 27 11.86 5.25 5.33
CA LEU A 27 10.80 4.25 5.17
C LEU A 27 11.22 2.88 5.68
N ARG A 28 12.47 2.47 5.42
CA ARG A 28 13.04 1.22 5.96
C ARG A 28 12.99 1.19 7.48
N ARG A 29 13.41 2.27 8.14
CA ARG A 29 13.42 2.36 9.60
C ARG A 29 12.02 2.28 10.20
N ILE A 30 11.01 2.80 9.51
CA ILE A 30 9.61 2.69 9.93
C ILE A 30 9.11 1.24 9.81
N LEU A 31 9.47 0.55 8.72
CA LEU A 31 8.95 -0.80 8.45
C LEU A 31 9.63 -1.90 9.26
N VAL A 32 10.92 -1.76 9.57
CA VAL A 32 11.68 -2.75 10.33
C VAL A 32 11.17 -2.85 11.77
N GLY A 33 10.89 -4.08 12.22
CA GLY A 33 10.35 -4.37 13.55
C GLY A 33 8.83 -4.49 13.61
N HIS A 34 8.11 -4.10 12.55
CA HIS A 34 6.67 -4.33 12.44
C HIS A 34 6.37 -5.69 11.80
N THR A 35 5.28 -6.32 12.24
CA THR A 35 4.79 -7.53 11.58
C THR A 35 4.13 -7.18 10.26
N ILE A 36 4.12 -8.12 9.31
CA ILE A 36 3.41 -7.96 8.04
C ILE A 36 1.94 -7.64 8.29
N ALA A 37 1.31 -8.30 9.27
CA ALA A 37 -0.09 -8.08 9.60
C ALA A 37 -0.38 -6.65 10.08
N ASP A 38 0.56 -6.04 10.82
CA ASP A 38 0.41 -4.67 11.32
C ASP A 38 0.60 -3.64 10.21
N VAL A 39 1.63 -3.82 9.38
CA VAL A 39 1.87 -2.98 8.20
C VAL A 39 0.71 -3.08 7.21
N GLU A 40 0.25 -4.31 6.93
CA GLU A 40 -0.90 -4.56 6.06
C GLU A 40 -2.15 -3.83 6.58
N ARG A 41 -2.45 -3.93 7.88
CA ARG A 41 -3.61 -3.28 8.50
C ARG A 41 -3.56 -1.76 8.33
N HIS A 42 -2.45 -1.14 8.70
CA HIS A 42 -2.29 0.31 8.58
C HIS A 42 -2.45 0.75 7.11
N LEU A 43 -1.79 0.05 6.18
CA LEU A 43 -1.87 0.36 4.76
C LEU A 43 -3.31 0.24 4.22
N ILE A 44 -4.06 -0.78 4.64
CA ILE A 44 -5.46 -0.99 4.24
C ILE A 44 -6.35 0.15 4.77
N LEU A 45 -6.22 0.50 6.05
CA LEU A 45 -7.05 1.54 6.69
C LEU A 45 -6.76 2.93 6.13
N ASP A 46 -5.49 3.26 5.91
CA ASP A 46 -5.09 4.54 5.31
C ASP A 46 -5.59 4.65 3.88
N THR A 47 -5.49 3.57 3.10
CA THR A 47 -6.02 3.54 1.72
C THR A 47 -7.53 3.69 1.71
N LEU A 48 -8.25 3.08 2.66
CA LEU A 48 -9.70 3.27 2.78
C LEU A 48 -10.07 4.70 3.12
N THR A 49 -9.31 5.35 4.02
CA THR A 49 -9.50 6.75 4.37
C THR A 49 -9.26 7.65 3.16
N TYR A 50 -8.18 7.39 2.40
CA TYR A 50 -7.88 8.06 1.14
C TYR A 50 -8.99 7.87 0.09
N CYS A 51 -9.66 6.73 0.10
CA CYS A 51 -10.78 6.40 -0.79
C CYS A 51 -12.16 6.78 -0.24
N LEU A 52 -12.24 7.50 0.88
CA LEU A 52 -13.50 7.89 1.55
C LEU A 52 -14.42 6.68 1.84
N GLY A 53 -13.83 5.57 2.27
CA GLY A 53 -14.56 4.32 2.57
C GLY A 53 -14.99 3.52 1.33
N ASN A 54 -14.59 3.92 0.11
CA ASN A 54 -14.88 3.15 -1.10
C ASN A 54 -14.00 1.90 -1.20
N ARG A 55 -14.51 0.79 -0.69
CA ARG A 55 -13.83 -0.52 -0.64
C ARG A 55 -13.42 -1.02 -2.03
N THR A 56 -14.25 -0.83 -3.06
CA THR A 56 -13.92 -1.27 -4.43
C THR A 56 -12.75 -0.48 -5.00
N HIS A 57 -12.66 0.82 -4.69
CA HIS A 57 -11.52 1.63 -5.12
C HIS A 57 -10.25 1.30 -4.33
N ALA A 58 -10.35 1.16 -3.01
CA ALA A 58 -9.23 0.78 -2.17
C ALA A 58 -8.64 -0.60 -2.57
N ALA A 59 -9.49 -1.60 -2.82
CA ALA A 59 -9.04 -2.93 -3.28
C ALA A 59 -8.23 -2.85 -4.57
N ARG A 60 -8.65 -2.00 -5.53
CA ARG A 60 -7.94 -1.78 -6.78
C ARG A 60 -6.57 -1.13 -6.57
N ILE A 61 -6.47 -0.14 -5.68
CA ILE A 61 -5.20 0.53 -5.35
C ILE A 61 -4.23 -0.45 -4.68
N LEU A 62 -4.74 -1.24 -3.74
CA LEU A 62 -3.95 -2.24 -3.00
C LEU A 62 -3.57 -3.46 -3.86
N GLY A 63 -4.21 -3.65 -5.01
CA GLY A 63 -3.95 -4.79 -5.89
C GLY A 63 -4.49 -6.12 -5.37
N ILE A 64 -5.49 -6.09 -4.47
CA ILE A 64 -6.14 -7.30 -3.93
C ILE A 64 -7.59 -7.41 -4.38
N SER A 65 -8.16 -8.61 -4.30
CA SER A 65 -9.59 -8.78 -4.61
C SER A 65 -10.47 -8.06 -3.58
N ILE A 66 -11.63 -7.58 -4.01
CA ILE A 66 -12.63 -6.99 -3.09
C ILE A 66 -13.08 -7.99 -2.01
N ARG A 67 -13.04 -9.30 -2.29
CA ARG A 67 -13.32 -10.36 -1.31
C ARG A 67 -12.25 -10.40 -0.22
N THR A 68 -10.99 -10.41 -0.63
CA THR A 68 -9.84 -10.38 0.29
C THR A 68 -9.91 -9.14 1.18
N LEU A 69 -10.17 -7.97 0.60
CA LEU A 69 -10.31 -6.74 1.37
C LEU A 69 -11.44 -6.86 2.40
N ARG A 70 -12.63 -7.34 2.00
CA ARG A 70 -13.76 -7.53 2.92
C ARG A 70 -13.46 -8.49 4.06
N ASN A 71 -12.78 -9.61 3.77
CA ASN A 71 -12.38 -10.56 4.81
C ASN A 71 -11.44 -9.90 5.82
N LYS A 72 -10.44 -9.15 5.35
CA LYS A 72 -9.51 -8.41 6.22
C LYS A 72 -10.24 -7.37 7.09
N LEU A 73 -11.20 -6.64 6.53
CA LEU A 73 -11.99 -5.69 7.31
C LEU A 73 -12.83 -6.36 8.39
N ASN A 74 -13.42 -7.52 8.10
CA ASN A 74 -14.15 -8.29 9.11
C ASN A 74 -13.21 -8.76 10.22
N GLU A 75 -12.05 -9.32 9.87
CA GLU A 75 -11.02 -9.72 10.86
C GLU A 75 -10.60 -8.55 11.75
N TYR A 76 -10.44 -7.35 11.17
CA TYR A 76 -10.08 -6.14 11.92
C TYR A 76 -11.21 -5.69 12.85
N MET A 77 -12.46 -5.76 12.41
CA MET A 77 -13.62 -5.46 13.26
C MET A 77 -13.74 -6.46 14.42
N GLU A 78 -13.53 -7.75 14.17
CA GLU A 78 -13.55 -8.80 15.21
C GLU A 78 -12.41 -8.64 16.22
N ALA A 79 -11.24 -8.18 15.76
CA ALA A 79 -10.11 -7.85 16.61
C ALA A 79 -10.25 -6.48 17.32
N GLY A 80 -11.36 -5.75 17.11
CA GLY A 80 -11.66 -4.50 17.78
C GLY A 80 -10.98 -3.26 17.20
N PHE A 81 -10.44 -3.33 15.98
CA PHE A 81 -9.85 -2.17 15.32
C PHE A 81 -10.94 -1.29 14.69
N PRO A 82 -10.76 0.04 14.71
CA PRO A 82 -11.69 0.97 14.06
C PRO A 82 -11.59 0.84 12.54
N VAL A 83 -12.64 0.30 11.92
CA VAL A 83 -12.75 0.23 10.46
C VAL A 83 -13.68 1.33 9.96
N PRO A 84 -13.26 2.18 9.01
CA PRO A 84 -14.13 3.21 8.45
C PRO A 84 -15.33 2.59 7.73
N GLU A 85 -16.51 3.13 8.01
CA GLU A 85 -17.76 2.66 7.42
C GLU A 85 -17.81 2.94 5.90
N PRO A 86 -18.44 2.04 5.12
CA PRO A 86 -18.50 2.19 3.67
C PRO A 86 -19.39 3.38 3.31
N GLY A 87 -18.82 4.39 2.65
CA GLY A 87 -19.54 5.59 2.24
C GLY A 87 -19.63 6.70 3.31
N GLN A 88 -19.02 6.49 4.48
CA GLN A 88 -18.87 7.55 5.47
C GLN A 88 -17.66 8.41 5.09
N LYS A 89 -17.86 9.71 4.88
CA LYS A 89 -16.74 10.67 4.90
C LYS A 89 -16.06 10.53 6.26
N PRO A 90 -14.72 10.54 6.36
CA PRO A 90 -14.08 10.60 7.67
C PRO A 90 -14.69 11.82 8.37
N ALA A 91 -15.41 11.58 9.46
CA ALA A 91 -15.86 12.64 10.32
C ALA A 91 -14.58 13.26 10.86
N LEU A 92 -14.14 14.34 10.21
CA LEU A 92 -13.06 15.16 10.71
C LEU A 92 -13.50 15.57 12.11
N ALA A 93 -12.94 14.92 13.12
CA ALA A 93 -12.98 15.40 14.48
C ALA A 93 -12.32 16.79 14.44
N ALA A 94 -13.15 17.81 14.69
CA ALA A 94 -12.73 19.18 14.93
C ALA A 94 -12.03 19.29 16.29
#